data_AF-A0A2V5RLX3-F1
#
_entry.id   AF-A0A2V5RLX3-F1
#
_cell.length_a   1.000
_cell.length_b   1.000
_cell.length_c   1.000
_cell.angle_alpha   90.00
_cell.angle_beta   90.00
_cell.angle_gamma   90.00
#
_symmetry.space_group_name_H-M   'P 1'
#
loop_
_entity.id
_entity.type
_entity.pdbx_description
1 polymer ?
#
loop_
_entity_poly.entity_id
_entity_poly.type
_entity_poly.pdbx_seq_one_letter_code
_entity_poly.pdbx_strand_id
1 'polypeptide(L)'
;MFLFGFLWYGKLMNGAHQEVPILWRTPADFGNHFSSLVFGHIVMALFLTLLCARFVPAGGAGPCAMLGLLVALVYAGADLITFAVQPLTTKILCGWIVGDLIQFTIAGAIIGALYKAAPANITFVKERPHA
;
A
#
# COMPACT_ATOMS: atom_id res chain seq x y z
N MET A 1 -1.44 -3.24 -6.29
CA MET A 1 -1.95 -3.59 -4.94
C MET A 1 -2.90 -4.76 -5.00
N PHE A 2 -4.09 -4.65 -5.60
CA PHE A 2 -5.07 -5.77 -5.64
C PHE A 2 -4.50 -7.11 -6.15
N LEU A 3 -3.79 -7.13 -7.28
CA LEU A 3 -3.20 -8.36 -7.82
C LEU A 3 -2.19 -9.02 -6.86
N PHE A 4 -1.36 -8.21 -6.20
CA PHE A 4 -0.44 -8.72 -5.18
C PHE A 4 -1.23 -9.26 -3.99
N GLY A 5 -2.22 -8.50 -3.50
CA GLY A 5 -3.11 -8.94 -2.43
C GLY A 5 -3.74 -10.31 -2.73
N PHE A 6 -4.28 -10.48 -3.94
CA PHE A 6 -4.88 -11.74 -4.37
C PHE A 6 -3.86 -12.90 -4.40
N LEU A 7 -2.67 -12.69 -4.95
CA LEU A 7 -1.64 -13.73 -5.04
C LEU A 7 -1.05 -14.07 -3.67
N TRP A 8 -0.67 -13.06 -2.90
CA TRP A 8 -0.02 -13.24 -1.60
C TRP A 8 -1.00 -13.82 -0.59
N TYR A 9 -2.11 -13.12 -0.35
CA TYR A 9 -3.08 -13.51 0.68
C TYR A 9 -3.96 -14.67 0.20
N GLY A 10 -4.48 -14.60 -1.03
CA GLY A 10 -5.46 -15.57 -1.54
C GLY A 10 -4.85 -16.89 -2.06
N LYS A 11 -3.57 -16.91 -2.46
CA LYS A 11 -2.91 -18.14 -2.96
C LYS A 11 -1.77 -18.61 -2.07
N LEU A 12 -0.77 -17.78 -1.81
CA LEU A 12 0.42 -18.21 -1.05
C LEU A 12 0.09 -18.45 0.42
N MET A 13 -0.63 -17.53 1.06
CA MET A 13 -0.96 -17.62 2.48
C MET A 13 -2.20 -18.45 2.78
N ASN A 14 -2.95 -18.89 1.75
CA ASN A 14 -4.20 -19.61 1.94
C ASN A 14 -4.05 -20.80 2.89
N GLY A 15 -2.95 -21.57 2.79
CA GLY A 15 -2.69 -22.69 3.70
C GLY A 15 -2.61 -22.27 5.17
N ALA A 16 -1.97 -21.14 5.47
CA ALA A 16 -1.93 -20.59 6.82
C ALA A 16 -3.30 -20.05 7.26
N HIS A 17 -4.04 -19.40 6.36
CA HIS A 17 -5.40 -18.91 6.66
C HIS A 17 -6.38 -20.04 7.00
N GLN A 18 -6.20 -21.23 6.40
CA GLN A 18 -6.99 -22.43 6.74
C GLN A 18 -6.66 -23.02 8.14
N GLU A 19 -5.60 -22.56 8.82
CA GLU A 19 -5.35 -22.94 10.22
C GLU A 19 -6.38 -22.30 11.17
N VAL A 20 -7.01 -21.20 10.75
CA VAL A 20 -7.98 -20.40 11.54
C VAL A 20 -9.23 -20.06 10.72
N PRO A 21 -9.96 -21.06 10.20
CA PRO A 21 -11.05 -20.86 9.23
C PRO A 21 -12.22 -20.04 9.80
N ILE A 22 -12.39 -20.05 11.13
CA ILE A 22 -13.46 -19.34 11.83
C ILE A 22 -13.37 -17.80 11.70
N LEU A 23 -12.18 -17.26 11.38
CA LEU A 23 -12.00 -15.82 11.19
C LEU A 23 -12.42 -15.32 9.81
N TRP A 24 -12.57 -16.24 8.85
CA TRP A 24 -12.80 -15.90 7.46
C TRP A 24 -14.26 -16.10 7.08
N ARG A 25 -14.78 -15.22 6.22
CA ARG A 25 -16.09 -15.43 5.60
C ARG A 25 -16.09 -16.73 4.80
N THR A 26 -17.24 -17.39 4.73
CA THR A 26 -17.42 -18.53 3.82
C THR A 26 -17.20 -18.08 2.37
N PRO A 27 -16.82 -18.97 1.45
CA PRO A 27 -16.59 -18.59 0.05
C PRO A 27 -17.79 -17.89 -0.61
N ALA A 28 -19.00 -18.36 -0.31
CA ALA A 28 -20.24 -17.76 -0.82
C ALA A 28 -20.43 -16.33 -0.29
N ASP A 29 -20.23 -16.11 1.00
CA ASP A 29 -20.38 -14.78 1.60
C ASP A 29 -19.23 -13.84 1.22
N PHE A 30 -18.01 -14.36 1.06
CA PHE A 30 -16.88 -13.59 0.54
C PHE A 30 -17.15 -13.05 -0.87
N GLY A 31 -17.79 -13.83 -1.74
CA GLY A 31 -18.19 -13.39 -3.07
C GLY A 31 -19.04 -12.12 -3.06
N ASN A 32 -19.96 -12.00 -2.10
CA ASN A 32 -20.81 -10.81 -1.92
C ASN A 32 -20.02 -9.56 -1.48
N HIS A 33 -18.87 -9.76 -0.83
CA HIS A 33 -18.01 -8.69 -0.31
C HIS A 33 -16.79 -8.41 -1.19
N PHE A 34 -16.62 -9.14 -2.29
CA PHE A 34 -15.46 -9.01 -3.17
C PHE A 34 -15.31 -7.59 -3.74
N SER A 35 -16.42 -6.94 -4.10
CA SER A 35 -16.44 -5.54 -4.54
C SER A 35 -15.90 -4.58 -3.47
N SER A 36 -16.26 -4.81 -2.20
CA SER A 36 -15.74 -4.04 -1.06
C SER A 36 -14.24 -4.27 -0.88
N LEU A 37 -13.74 -5.49 -1.10
CA LEU A 37 -12.30 -5.78 -1.04
C LEU A 37 -11.54 -5.01 -2.13
N VAL A 38 -12.03 -5.04 -3.37
CA VAL A 38 -11.43 -4.31 -4.51
C VAL A 38 -11.45 -2.81 -4.22
N PHE A 39 -12.58 -2.28 -3.74
CA PHE A 39 -12.72 -0.88 -3.38
C PHE A 39 -11.71 -0.45 -2.30
N GLY A 40 -11.52 -1.27 -1.25
CA GLY A 40 -10.51 -1.03 -0.23
C GLY A 40 -9.10 -0.88 -0.82
N HIS A 41 -8.70 -1.74 -1.75
CA HIS A 41 -7.39 -1.64 -2.43
C HIS A 41 -7.26 -0.37 -3.29
N ILE A 42 -8.35 0.06 -3.93
CA ILE A 42 -8.37 1.32 -4.70
C ILE A 42 -8.15 2.50 -3.76
N VAL A 43 -8.86 2.53 -2.63
CA VAL A 43 -8.72 3.58 -1.61
C VAL A 43 -7.28 3.63 -1.09
N MET A 44 -6.69 2.48 -0.73
CA MET A 44 -5.30 2.40 -0.28
C MET A 44 -4.31 2.93 -1.34
N ALA A 45 -4.47 2.52 -2.60
CA ALA A 45 -3.61 2.97 -3.69
C ALA A 45 -3.74 4.49 -3.93
N LEU A 46 -4.96 5.04 -3.86
CA LEU A 46 -5.22 6.46 -3.98
C LEU A 46 -4.49 7.25 -2.89
N PHE A 47 -4.66 6.88 -1.62
CA PHE A 47 -4.03 7.60 -0.52
C PHE A 47 -2.50 7.47 -0.54
N LEU A 48 -1.95 6.30 -0.88
CA LEU A 48 -0.52 6.16 -1.10
C LEU A 48 -0.02 7.07 -2.23
N THR A 49 -0.81 7.21 -3.30
CA THR A 49 -0.49 8.13 -4.41
C THR A 49 -0.50 9.59 -3.95
N LEU A 50 -1.51 10.00 -3.17
CA LEU A 50 -1.58 11.35 -2.61
C LEU A 50 -0.42 11.64 -1.65
N LEU A 51 -0.03 10.68 -0.83
CA LEU A 51 1.16 10.78 0.02
C LEU A 51 2.42 11.00 -0.82
N CYS A 52 2.62 10.20 -1.87
CA CYS A 52 3.75 10.35 -2.78
C CYS A 52 3.75 11.73 -3.46
N ALA A 53 2.61 12.16 -3.99
CA ALA A 53 2.47 13.46 -4.65
C ALA A 53 2.74 14.64 -3.70
N ARG A 54 2.34 14.51 -2.42
CA ARG A 54 2.50 15.57 -1.41
C ARG A 54 3.93 15.66 -0.87
N PHE A 55 4.53 14.53 -0.53
CA PHE A 55 5.82 14.48 0.18
C PHE A 55 7.01 14.24 -0.74
N VAL A 56 6.77 13.83 -2.00
CA VAL A 56 7.79 13.66 -3.04
C VAL A 56 7.39 14.47 -4.28
N PRO A 57 7.41 15.82 -4.19
CA PRO A 57 6.91 16.68 -5.27
C PRO A 57 7.72 16.57 -6.56
N ALA A 58 9.01 16.24 -6.47
CA ALA A 58 9.87 15.97 -7.62
C ALA A 58 9.62 14.60 -8.27
N GLY A 59 8.78 13.76 -7.66
CA GLY A 59 8.63 12.36 -8.02
C GLY A 59 9.86 11.51 -7.72
N GLY A 60 9.86 10.28 -8.23
CA GLY A 60 10.99 9.35 -8.09
C GLY A 60 10.62 8.08 -7.36
N ALA A 61 11.05 6.95 -7.94
CA ALA A 61 10.75 5.62 -7.42
C ALA A 61 11.31 5.40 -6.00
N GLY A 62 12.56 5.79 -5.74
CA GLY A 62 13.22 5.58 -4.44
C GLY A 62 12.52 6.26 -3.26
N PRO A 63 12.30 7.60 -3.31
CA PRO A 63 11.62 8.30 -2.22
C PRO A 63 10.18 7.81 -1.98
N CYS A 64 9.44 7.51 -3.05
CA CYS A 64 8.08 6.98 -2.94
C CYS A 64 8.06 5.54 -2.41
N ALA A 65 9.07 4.72 -2.75
CA ALA A 65 9.25 3.38 -2.17
C ALA A 65 9.51 3.47 -0.66
N MET A 66 10.36 4.40 -0.21
CA MET A 66 10.59 4.65 1.21
C MET A 66 9.31 5.09 1.92
N LEU A 67 8.51 5.96 1.30
CA LEU A 67 7.22 6.35 1.85
C LEU A 67 6.24 5.16 1.94
N GLY A 68 6.22 4.29 0.92
CA GLY A 68 5.50 3.03 0.95
C GLY A 68 5.96 2.12 2.10
N LEU A 69 7.27 1.99 2.31
CA LEU A 69 7.84 1.23 3.42
C LEU A 69 7.39 1.79 4.78
N LEU A 70 7.37 3.11 4.96
CA LEU A 70 6.89 3.72 6.20
C LEU A 70 5.40 3.40 6.44
N VAL A 71 4.57 3.43 5.40
CA VAL A 71 3.16 3.02 5.49
C VAL A 71 3.04 1.54 5.85
N ALA A 72 3.86 0.67 5.26
CA ALA A 72 3.88 -0.75 5.63
C ALA A 72 4.23 -0.97 7.12
N LEU A 73 5.13 -0.18 7.69
CA LEU A 73 5.46 -0.28 9.12
C LEU A 73 4.29 0.12 10.02
N VAL A 74 3.47 1.08 9.58
CA VAL A 74 2.21 1.42 10.29
C VAL A 74 1.25 0.22 10.24
N TYR A 75 1.12 -0.43 9.08
CA TYR A 75 0.31 -1.63 8.92
C TYR A 75 0.82 -2.81 9.76
N ALA A 76 2.14 -3.01 9.85
CA ALA A 76 2.72 -4.02 10.74
C ALA A 76 2.31 -3.79 12.21
N GLY A 77 2.16 -2.53 12.64
CA GLY A 77 1.58 -2.21 13.95
C GLY A 77 0.12 -2.64 14.07
N ALA A 78 -0.70 -2.42 13.03
CA ALA A 78 -2.09 -2.87 12.98
C ALA A 78 -2.21 -4.40 12.98
N ASP A 79 -1.30 -5.11 12.31
CA ASP A 79 -1.23 -6.57 12.30
C ASP A 79 -0.92 -7.12 13.69
N LEU A 80 0.03 -6.50 14.41
CA LEU A 80 0.36 -6.87 15.80
C LEU A 80 -0.83 -6.69 16.74
N ILE A 81 -1.59 -5.59 16.60
CA ILE A 81 -2.82 -5.36 17.37
C ILE A 81 -3.85 -6.45 17.04
N THR A 82 -4.02 -6.76 15.75
CA THR A 82 -4.97 -7.77 15.29
C THR A 82 -4.60 -9.16 15.84
N PHE A 83 -3.31 -9.51 15.82
CA PHE A 83 -2.78 -10.73 16.42
C PHE A 83 -3.03 -10.82 17.92
N ALA A 84 -3.02 -9.69 18.64
CA ALA A 84 -3.31 -9.68 20.08
C ALA A 84 -4.81 -9.90 20.39
N VAL A 85 -5.71 -9.43 19.53
CA VAL A 85 -7.17 -9.46 19.78
C VAL A 85 -7.90 -10.58 19.04
N GLN A 86 -7.25 -11.25 18.09
CA GLN A 86 -7.78 -12.36 17.33
C GLN A 86 -6.86 -13.59 17.46
N PRO A 87 -7.40 -14.81 17.38
CA PRO A 87 -6.64 -16.05 17.43
C PRO A 87 -5.86 -16.29 16.12
N LEU A 88 -5.04 -15.34 15.68
CA LEU A 88 -4.17 -15.48 14.52
C LEU A 88 -2.94 -16.32 14.89
N THR A 89 -2.43 -17.11 13.94
CA THR A 89 -1.18 -17.84 14.14
C THR A 89 0.02 -16.93 13.85
N THR A 90 1.16 -17.21 14.47
CA THR A 90 2.40 -16.44 14.22
C THR A 90 2.80 -16.49 12.74
N LYS A 91 2.47 -17.58 12.03
CA LYS A 91 2.71 -17.69 10.59
C LYS A 91 1.93 -16.65 9.79
N ILE A 92 0.67 -16.43 10.15
CA ILE A 92 -0.20 -15.43 9.52
C ILE A 92 0.35 -14.03 9.80
N LEU A 93 0.68 -13.73 11.05
CA LEU A 93 1.26 -12.44 11.44
C LEU A 93 2.54 -12.13 10.64
N CYS A 94 3.52 -13.04 10.65
CA CYS A 94 4.76 -12.87 9.90
C CYS A 94 4.49 -12.70 8.39
N GLY A 95 3.57 -13.49 7.85
CA GLY A 95 3.22 -13.42 6.42
C GLY A 95 2.54 -12.11 6.02
N TRP A 96 1.71 -11.51 6.88
CA TRP A 96 1.09 -10.21 6.61
C TRP A 96 2.09 -9.08 6.66
N ILE A 97 2.92 -9.03 7.71
CA ILE A 97 3.99 -8.04 7.82
C ILE A 97 4.91 -8.09 6.59
N VAL A 98 5.37 -9.28 6.21
CA VAL A 98 6.23 -9.44 5.01
C VAL A 98 5.46 -9.03 3.74
N GLY A 99 4.20 -9.44 3.62
CA GLY A 99 3.35 -9.09 2.49
C GLY A 99 3.17 -7.59 2.33
N ASP A 100 2.93 -6.88 3.43
CA ASP A 100 2.72 -5.44 3.44
C ASP A 100 4.01 -4.68 3.14
N LEU A 101 5.13 -5.08 3.76
CA LEU A 101 6.44 -4.52 3.45
C LEU A 101 6.75 -4.61 1.95
N ILE A 102 6.48 -5.76 1.32
CA ILE A 102 6.69 -5.95 -0.12
C ILE A 102 5.68 -5.12 -0.91
N GLN A 103 4.38 -5.24 -0.60
CA GLN A 103 3.30 -4.64 -1.39
C GLN A 103 3.42 -3.11 -1.44
N PHE A 104 3.56 -2.46 -0.29
CA PHE A 104 3.58 -1.00 -0.23
C PHE A 104 4.89 -0.43 -0.76
N THR A 105 6.03 -1.09 -0.53
CA THR A 105 7.32 -0.64 -1.09
C THR A 105 7.28 -0.67 -2.62
N ILE A 106 6.81 -1.78 -3.20
CA ILE A 106 6.69 -1.90 -4.67
C ILE A 106 5.64 -0.93 -5.21
N ALA A 107 4.48 -0.81 -4.56
CA ALA A 107 3.44 0.13 -4.99
C ALA A 107 3.94 1.58 -4.96
N GLY A 108 4.63 1.98 -3.89
CA GLY A 108 5.27 3.29 -3.77
C GLY A 108 6.30 3.53 -4.87
N ALA A 109 7.17 2.55 -5.14
CA ALA A 109 8.15 2.64 -6.22
C ALA A 109 7.49 2.85 -7.60
N ILE A 110 6.44 2.08 -7.90
CA ILE A 110 5.69 2.19 -9.15
C ILE A 110 5.03 3.56 -9.26
N ILE A 111 4.33 4.00 -8.21
CA ILE A 111 3.69 5.33 -8.17
C ILE A 111 4.73 6.42 -8.42
N GLY A 112 5.85 6.39 -7.71
CA GLY A 112 6.91 7.39 -7.85
C GLY A 112 7.59 7.39 -9.22
N ALA A 113 7.66 6.23 -9.88
CA ALA A 113 8.17 6.12 -11.25
C ALA A 113 7.18 6.66 -12.30
N LEU A 114 5.88 6.51 -12.05
CA LEU A 114 4.82 7.00 -12.95
C LEU A 114 4.49 8.47 -12.72
N TYR A 115 4.70 8.98 -11.50
CA TYR A 115 4.41 10.35 -11.13
C TYR A 115 5.40 11.31 -11.81
N LYS A 116 4.90 12.08 -12.78
CA LYS A 116 5.64 13.21 -13.37
C LYS A 116 5.33 14.46 -12.56
N ALA A 117 6.35 15.05 -11.96
CA ALA A 117 6.25 16.33 -11.27
C ALA A 117 5.70 17.41 -12.23
N ALA A 118 4.77 18.23 -11.76
CA ALA A 118 4.39 19.44 -12.47
C ALA A 118 5.65 20.35 -12.57
N PRO A 119 5.94 20.96 -13.73
CA PRO A 119 7.06 21.87 -13.85
C PRO A 119 6.92 22.98 -12.81
N ALA A 120 7.97 23.21 -12.02
CA ALA A 120 8.03 24.39 -11.17
C ALA A 120 7.79 25.61 -12.06
N ASN A 121 6.84 26.47 -11.70
CA ASN A 121 6.57 27.68 -12.46
C ASN A 121 7.77 28.62 -12.28
N ILE A 122 8.77 28.50 -13.16
CA ILE A 122 9.96 29.36 -13.15
C ILE A 122 9.50 30.72 -13.68
N THR A 123 9.07 31.60 -12.78
CA THR A 123 8.89 33.01 -13.11
C THR A 123 10.27 33.62 -13.36
N PHE A 124 10.67 33.70 -14.63
CA PHE A 124 11.79 34.53 -15.05
C PHE A 124 11.39 36.00 -14.81
N VAL A 125 11.91 36.60 -13.74
CA VAL A 125 11.86 38.05 -13.56
C VAL A 125 12.85 38.65 -14.55
N LYS A 126 12.32 39.22 -15.64
CA LYS A 126 13.12 40.01 -16.59
C LYS A 126 13.51 41.32 -15.90
N GLU A 127 14.76 41.42 -15.44
CA GLU A 127 15.28 42.69 -14.94
C GLU A 127 15.20 43.75 -16.06
N ARG A 128 14.58 44.90 -15.73
CA ARG A 128 14.55 46.04 -16.64
C ARG A 128 15.91 46.72 -16.61
N PRO A 129 16.53 47.02 -17.76
CA PRO A 129 17.79 47.75 -17.78
C PRO A 129 17.55 49.17 -17.23
N HIS A 130 18.36 49.56 -16.26
CA HIS A 130 18.41 50.94 -15.77
C HIS A 130 18.94 51.83 -16.89
N ALA A 131 18.14 52.84 -17.26
CA ALA A 131 18.48 53.89 -18.20
C ALA A 131 19.38 54.94 -17.52
#